data_AF-A0A439DD13-F1
#
_entry.id   AF-A0A439DD13-F1
#
_cell.length_a   1.000
_cell.length_b   1.000
_cell.length_c   1.000
_cell.angle_alpha   90.00
_cell.angle_beta   90.00
_cell.angle_gamma   90.00
#
_symmetry.space_group_name_H-M   'P 1'
#
loop_
_entity.id
_entity.type
_entity.pdbx_description
1 polymer ?
#
loop_
_entity_poly.entity_id
_entity_poly.type
_entity_poly.pdbx_seq_one_letter_code
_entity_poly.pdbx_strand_id
1 'polypeptide(L)'
;MPEVDPFVVLAFGPPPGDIDLNAETETRNDIITGVFLALAIFSVITRWISRNISVARFQADDYVVFIALLLCIPTGIVNILFGPAGSGHHVWSLTRAILGRGFKVREHRVELIT
;
A
#
# COMPACT_ATOMS: atom_id res chain seq x y z
N MET A 1 -3.94 24.28 11.80
CA MET A 1 -4.68 23.00 11.84
C MET A 1 -4.98 22.68 10.39
N PRO A 2 -4.55 21.51 9.85
CA PRO A 2 -4.94 21.15 8.49
C PRO A 2 -6.46 21.17 8.43
N GLU A 3 -6.99 21.98 7.51
CA GLU A 3 -8.41 22.17 7.33
C GLU A 3 -8.99 20.87 6.76
N VAL A 4 -9.79 20.17 7.57
CA VAL A 4 -10.42 18.90 7.17
C VAL A 4 -11.45 19.19 6.08
N ASP A 5 -11.35 18.47 4.96
CA ASP A 5 -12.25 18.66 3.81
C ASP A 5 -13.73 18.45 4.24
N PRO A 6 -14.63 19.42 3.98
CA PRO A 6 -16.05 19.30 4.33
C PRO A 6 -16.72 18.04 3.77
N PHE A 7 -16.26 17.54 2.62
CA PHE A 7 -16.74 16.29 2.03
C PHE A 7 -16.40 15.08 2.92
N VAL A 8 -15.21 15.07 3.50
CA VAL A 8 -14.75 13.98 4.36
C VAL A 8 -15.50 13.99 5.68
N VAL A 9 -15.73 15.16 6.27
CA VAL A 9 -16.57 15.30 7.47
C VAL A 9 -18.00 14.83 7.19
N LEU A 10 -18.54 15.12 6.01
CA LEU A 10 -19.88 14.70 5.61
C LEU A 10 -19.98 13.17 5.42
N ALA A 11 -18.94 12.53 4.87
CA ALA A 11 -18.94 11.10 4.59
C ALA A 11 -18.57 10.23 5.81
N PHE A 12 -17.67 10.71 6.67
CA PHE A 12 -17.06 9.93 7.77
C PHE A 12 -17.27 10.52 9.17
N GLY A 13 -17.86 11.72 9.28
CA GLY A 13 -18.05 12.43 10.54
C GLY A 13 -16.84 13.27 10.98
N PRO A 14 -16.98 14.06 12.06
CA PRO A 14 -15.89 14.88 12.59
C PRO A 14 -14.75 14.02 13.16
N PRO A 15 -13.49 14.48 13.07
CA PRO A 15 -12.35 13.76 13.64
C PRO A 15 -12.45 13.73 15.19
N PRO A 16 -12.04 12.63 15.84
CA PRO A 16 -11.78 12.60 17.28
C PRO A 16 -10.78 13.68 17.69
N GLY A 17 -10.92 14.24 18.90
CA GLY A 17 -10.10 15.38 19.35
C GLY A 17 -8.62 15.03 19.62
N ASP A 18 -8.29 13.76 19.69
CA ASP A 18 -7.00 13.20 20.10
C ASP A 18 -6.22 12.52 18.94
N ILE A 19 -6.70 12.63 17.70
CA ILE A 19 -6.06 12.02 16.54
C ILE A 19 -5.05 12.95 15.86
N ASP A 20 -3.83 12.47 15.64
CA ASP A 20 -2.82 13.21 14.88
C ASP A 20 -3.05 13.02 13.37
N LEU A 21 -3.62 14.04 12.73
CA LEU A 21 -3.88 14.06 11.29
C LEU A 21 -2.61 14.20 10.44
N ASN A 22 -1.47 14.55 11.04
CA ASN A 22 -0.19 14.63 10.35
C ASN A 22 0.64 13.35 10.48
N ALA A 23 0.12 12.32 11.17
CA ALA A 23 0.81 11.04 11.31
C ALA A 23 0.89 10.32 9.96
N GLU A 24 1.97 10.58 9.22
CA GLU A 24 2.25 9.92 7.94
C GLU A 24 2.97 8.59 8.18
N THR A 25 2.34 7.50 7.75
CA THR A 25 2.96 6.16 7.78
C THR A 25 3.46 5.71 6.40
N GLU A 26 3.20 6.48 5.34
CA GLU A 26 3.59 6.16 3.95
C GLU A 26 5.09 5.86 3.83
N THR A 27 5.93 6.83 4.18
CA THR A 27 7.38 6.70 4.09
C THR A 27 7.90 5.46 4.83
N ARG A 28 7.35 5.15 6.01
CA ARG A 28 7.74 3.96 6.78
C ARG A 28 7.33 2.67 6.07
N ASN A 29 6.11 2.61 5.54
CA ASN A 29 5.59 1.42 4.86
C ASN A 29 6.32 1.14 3.56
N ASP A 30 6.68 2.18 2.81
CA ASP A 30 7.44 2.07 1.56
C ASP A 30 8.85 1.52 1.81
N ILE A 31 9.53 2.03 2.85
CA ILE A 31 10.84 1.53 3.26
C ILE A 31 10.75 0.06 3.63
N ILE A 32 9.78 -0.32 4.47
CA ILE A 32 9.58 -1.71 4.88
C ILE A 32 9.35 -2.59 3.66
N THR A 33 8.45 -2.19 2.77
CA THR A 33 8.13 -2.92 1.53
C THR A 33 9.36 -3.10 0.66
N GLY A 34 10.14 -2.04 0.45
CA GLY A 34 11.38 -2.08 -0.33
C GLY A 34 12.42 -3.03 0.27
N VAL A 35 12.63 -2.97 1.59
CA VAL A 35 13.58 -3.86 2.29
C VAL A 35 13.16 -5.32 2.16
N PHE A 36 11.89 -5.64 2.41
CA PHE A 36 11.41 -7.03 2.29
C PHE A 36 11.45 -7.54 0.85
N LEU A 37 11.14 -6.69 -0.14
CA LEU A 37 11.26 -7.07 -1.54
C LEU A 37 12.72 -7.33 -1.93
N ALA A 38 13.65 -6.51 -1.46
CA ALA A 38 15.09 -6.73 -1.68
C ALA A 38 15.53 -8.07 -1.06
N LEU A 39 15.15 -8.34 0.19
CA LEU A 39 15.45 -9.61 0.85
C LEU A 39 14.85 -10.81 0.12
N ALA A 40 13.63 -10.68 -0.41
CA ALA A 40 13.00 -11.72 -1.22
C ALA A 40 13.80 -12.00 -2.51
N ILE A 41 14.23 -10.95 -3.22
CA ILE A 41 15.08 -11.09 -4.42
C ILE A 41 16.40 -11.77 -4.07
N PHE A 42 17.08 -11.33 -3.00
CA PHE A 42 18.32 -11.94 -2.53
C PHE A 42 18.13 -13.42 -2.21
N SER A 43 17.06 -13.78 -1.51
CA SER A 43 16.73 -15.17 -1.19
C SER A 43 16.62 -16.04 -2.45
N VAL A 44 15.91 -15.58 -3.48
CA VAL A 44 15.77 -16.31 -4.75
C VAL A 44 17.10 -16.42 -5.51
N ILE A 45 17.92 -15.35 -5.53
CA ILE A 45 19.25 -15.37 -6.14
C ILE A 45 20.16 -16.37 -5.43
N THR A 46 20.23 -16.32 -4.09
CA THR A 46 21.02 -17.27 -3.29
C THR A 46 20.57 -18.69 -3.55
N ARG A 47 19.26 -18.93 -3.65
CA ARG A 47 18.70 -20.23 -3.98
C ARG A 47 19.12 -20.71 -5.36
N TRP A 48 19.08 -19.84 -6.36
CA TRP A 48 19.56 -20.15 -7.71
C TRP A 48 21.06 -20.48 -7.73
N ILE A 49 21.88 -19.71 -7.02
CA ILE A 49 23.33 -19.97 -6.90
C ILE A 49 23.59 -21.30 -6.22
N SER A 50 22.95 -21.57 -5.07
CA SER A 50 23.08 -22.84 -4.34
C SER A 50 22.73 -24.03 -5.23
N ARG A 51 21.63 -23.93 -5.99
CA ARG A 51 21.25 -24.95 -6.95
C ARG A 51 22.33 -25.19 -8.02
N ASN A 52 22.91 -24.13 -8.59
CA ASN A 52 23.95 -24.27 -9.61
C ASN A 52 25.22 -24.94 -9.06
N ILE A 53 25.59 -24.65 -7.81
CA ILE A 53 26.73 -25.29 -7.14
C ILE A 53 26.45 -26.78 -6.91
N SER A 54 25.24 -27.13 -6.46
CA SER A 54 24.86 -28.52 -6.16
C SER A 54 24.50 -29.36 -7.39
N VAL A 55 24.46 -28.78 -8.60
CA VAL A 55 24.02 -29.43 -9.86
C VAL A 55 22.67 -30.16 -9.69
N ALA A 56 21.81 -29.62 -8.82
CA ALA A 56 20.55 -30.25 -8.46
C ALA A 56 19.50 -30.03 -9.56
N ARG A 57 18.66 -31.06 -9.78
CA ARG A 57 17.48 -30.93 -10.65
C ARG A 57 16.49 -29.94 -10.02
N PHE A 58 15.79 -29.21 -10.89
CA PHE A 58 14.71 -28.32 -10.49
C PHE A 58 13.64 -29.10 -9.71
N GLN A 59 13.44 -28.73 -8.46
CA GLN A 59 12.38 -29.29 -7.63
C GLN A 59 11.15 -28.39 -7.66
N ALA A 60 9.99 -28.94 -7.29
CA ALA A 60 8.73 -28.20 -7.27
C ALA A 60 8.82 -26.91 -6.42
N ASP A 61 9.56 -26.96 -5.32
CA ASP A 61 9.81 -25.82 -4.43
C ASP A 61 10.52 -24.64 -5.12
N ASP A 62 11.45 -24.92 -6.05
CA ASP A 62 12.14 -23.86 -6.79
C ASP A 62 11.17 -23.06 -7.67
N TYR A 63 10.25 -23.75 -8.35
CA TYR A 63 9.23 -23.10 -9.17
C TYR A 63 8.28 -22.25 -8.34
N VAL A 64 7.87 -22.73 -7.16
CA VAL A 64 6.97 -22.00 -6.25
C VAL A 64 7.64 -20.71 -5.77
N VAL A 65 8.92 -20.77 -5.39
CA VAL A 65 9.66 -19.59 -4.93
C VAL A 65 9.81 -18.54 -6.05
N PHE A 66 10.07 -18.96 -7.29
CA PHE A 66 10.10 -18.04 -8.43
C PHE A 66 8.75 -17.39 -8.71
N ILE A 67 7.67 -18.16 -8.70
CA ILE A 67 6.31 -17.65 -8.90
C ILE A 67 5.93 -16.69 -7.77
N ALA A 68 6.25 -17.03 -6.52
CA ALA A 68 6.02 -16.17 -5.38
C ALA A 68 6.73 -14.81 -5.55
N LEU A 69 7.99 -14.81 -5.98
CA LEU A 69 8.71 -13.56 -6.26
C LEU A 69 8.04 -12.75 -7.37
N LEU A 70 7.60 -13.39 -8.45
CA LEU A 70 6.88 -12.74 -9.55
C LEU A 70 5.56 -12.10 -9.11
N LEU A 71 4.89 -12.64 -8.09
CA LEU A 71 3.68 -12.05 -7.51
C LEU A 71 4.00 -10.97 -6.47
N CYS A 72 5.10 -11.10 -5.72
CA CYS A 72 5.54 -10.12 -4.74
C CYS A 72 5.98 -8.79 -5.38
N ILE A 73 6.65 -8.83 -6.54
CA ILE A 73 7.09 -7.62 -7.26
C ILE A 73 5.92 -6.66 -7.58
N PRO A 74 4.87 -7.07 -8.31
CA PRO A 74 3.75 -6.18 -8.61
C PRO A 74 3.00 -5.75 -7.36
N THR A 75 2.90 -6.63 -6.35
CA THR A 75 2.28 -6.28 -5.06
C THR A 75 3.06 -5.17 -4.35
N GLY A 76 4.39 -5.26 -4.31
CA GLY A 76 5.24 -4.21 -3.74
C GLY A 76 5.17 -2.90 -4.52
N ILE A 77 5.13 -2.97 -5.86
CA ILE A 77 4.95 -1.79 -6.73
C ILE A 77 3.61 -1.11 -6.43
N VAL A 78 2.52 -1.88 -6.36
CA VAL A 78 1.19 -1.35 -6.03
C VAL A 78 1.22 -0.72 -4.64
N ASN A 79 1.84 -1.35 -3.65
CA ASN A 79 1.91 -0.82 -2.30
C ASN A 79 2.58 0.57 -2.24
N ILE A 80 3.69 0.75 -2.98
CA ILE A 80 4.42 2.01 -3.05
C ILE A 80 3.64 3.06 -3.87
N LEU A 81 3.08 2.67 -5.02
CA LEU A 81 2.32 3.59 -5.88
C LEU A 81 1.03 4.10 -5.23
N PHE A 82 0.42 3.30 -4.36
CA PHE A 82 -0.81 3.68 -3.67
C PHE A 82 -0.57 4.54 -2.42
N GLY A 83 0.67 4.71 -1.95
CA GLY A 83 1.02 5.64 -0.87
C GLY A 83 0.39 7.03 -1.12
N PRO A 84 0.83 7.76 -2.17
CA PRO A 84 0.28 9.08 -2.51
C PRO A 84 -1.22 9.11 -2.84
N ALA A 85 -1.85 7.96 -3.05
CA ALA A 85 -3.30 7.82 -3.22
C ALA A 85 -4.06 7.75 -1.88
N GLY A 86 -3.39 8.03 -0.76
CA GLY A 86 -3.97 8.06 0.58
C GLY A 86 -3.84 6.74 1.36
N SER A 87 -3.07 5.78 0.85
CA SER A 87 -2.84 4.50 1.53
C SER A 87 -1.98 4.70 2.79
N GLY A 88 -2.58 4.53 3.97
CA GLY A 88 -1.89 4.68 5.25
C GLY A 88 -2.02 6.07 5.90
N HIS A 89 -2.80 6.97 5.29
CA HIS A 89 -3.26 8.21 5.92
C HIS A 89 -4.55 8.01 6.69
N HIS A 90 -4.81 8.89 7.66
CA HIS A 90 -6.11 8.96 8.29
C HIS A 90 -7.16 9.43 7.29
N VAL A 91 -8.38 8.89 7.36
CA VAL A 91 -9.46 9.29 6.43
C VAL A 91 -9.71 10.81 6.47
N TRP A 92 -9.52 11.42 7.63
CA TRP A 92 -9.67 12.86 7.87
C TRP A 92 -8.51 13.73 7.36
N SER A 93 -7.37 13.14 6.95
CA SER A 93 -6.30 13.87 6.24
C SER A 93 -6.42 13.78 4.71
N LEU A 94 -7.38 13.01 4.20
CA LEU A 94 -7.62 12.87 2.77
C LEU A 94 -8.44 14.04 2.21
N THR A 95 -8.27 14.30 0.91
CA THR A 95 -9.08 15.28 0.15
C THR A 95 -10.03 14.55 -0.79
N ARG A 96 -11.15 15.19 -1.16
CA ARG A 96 -12.09 14.69 -2.17
C ARG A 96 -11.40 14.20 -3.46
N ALA A 97 -10.37 14.89 -3.92
CA ALA A 97 -9.63 14.54 -5.14
C ALA A 97 -8.88 13.19 -5.02
N ILE A 98 -8.36 12.87 -3.83
CA ILE A 98 -7.64 11.62 -3.57
C ILE A 98 -8.64 10.46 -3.47
N LEU A 99 -9.73 10.66 -2.72
CA LEU A 99 -10.81 9.68 -2.64
C LEU A 99 -11.34 9.35 -4.04
N GLY A 100 -11.73 10.33 -4.84
CA GLY A 100 -12.27 10.09 -6.19
C GLY A 100 -11.35 9.31 -7.14
N ARG A 101 -10.02 9.36 -6.95
CA ARG A 101 -9.04 8.59 -7.75
C ARG A 101 -8.73 7.21 -7.18
N GLY A 102 -8.50 7.11 -5.86
CA GLY A 102 -8.02 5.88 -5.21
C GLY A 102 -9.13 4.94 -4.77
N PHE A 103 -10.27 5.48 -4.32
CA PHE A 103 -11.37 4.72 -3.75
C PHE A 103 -12.66 5.26 -4.36
N LYS A 104 -13.31 4.52 -5.26
CA LYS A 104 -14.51 4.96 -6.01
C LYS A 104 -15.71 5.26 -5.08
N VAL A 105 -15.65 6.33 -4.29
CA VAL A 105 -16.69 6.81 -3.38
C VAL A 105 -17.74 7.46 -4.26
N ARG A 106 -18.88 6.78 -4.38
CA ARG A 106 -19.99 7.20 -5.23
C ARG A 106 -20.69 8.39 -4.58
N GLU A 107 -20.83 9.47 -5.33
CA GLU A 107 -21.54 10.68 -4.93
C GLU A 107 -23.04 10.35 -4.78
N HIS A 108 -23.50 10.09 -3.55
CA HIS A 108 -24.92 10.23 -3.27
C HIS A 108 -25.17 11.72 -3.06
N ARG A 109 -25.89 12.30 -4.03
CA ARG A 109 -26.47 13.64 -3.95
C ARG A 109 -27.18 13.77 -2.60
N VAL A 110 -26.55 14.45 -1.66
CA VAL A 110 -27.20 14.88 -0.42
C VAL A 110 -28.11 16.03 -0.86
N GLU A 111 -29.34 15.68 -1.21
CA GLU A 111 -30.39 16.68 -1.33
C GLU A 111 -30.58 17.30 0.05
N LEU A 112 -30.33 18.61 0.10
CA LEU A 112 -30.62 19.54 1.17
C LEU A 112 -31.83 19.10 2.00
N ILE A 113 -31.60 18.66 3.24
CA ILE A 113 -32.63 18.75 4.26
C ILE A 113 -32.37 20.06 4.98
N THR A 114 -33.38 20.91 4.83
CA THR A 114 -33.55 22.28 5.28
C THR A 114 -33.45 22.42 6.78
#